data_AF-A0A1W1UGA8-F1
#
_entry.id   AF-A0A1W1UGA8-F1
#
_cell.length_a   1.000
_cell.length_b   1.000
_cell.length_c   1.000
_cell.angle_alpha   90.00
_cell.angle_beta   90.00
_cell.angle_gamma   90.00
#
_symmetry.space_group_name_H-M   'P 1'
#
loop_
_entity.id
_entity.type
_entity.pdbx_description
1 polymer ?
#
loop_
_entity_poly.entity_id
_entity_poly.type
_entity_poly.pdbx_seq_one_letter_code
_entity_poly.pdbx_strand_id
1 'polypeptide(L)'
;MKKNNFIIGLGNLIIGIACLVFILLFETKLNSILSGFATTGIVFGAVMLWKYYYWTRPENKDKYMEKTQNENIELKDERKERLRDKSGRYAYILGIIVLSISIVVFSILGSLEIIDNSDLIVIYLGGLFVFQYVIGIIIYRYLSKKY
;
A
#
# COMPACT_ATOMS: atom_id res chain seq x y z
N MET A 1 -8.28 -21.43 4.44
CA MET A 1 -8.50 -19.97 4.51
C MET A 1 -9.77 -19.65 5.31
N LYS A 2 -9.84 -18.50 6.00
CA LYS A 2 -11.07 -18.08 6.70
C LYS A 2 -12.15 -17.66 5.71
N LYS A 3 -13.42 -17.96 6.00
CA LYS A 3 -14.58 -17.53 5.18
C LYS A 3 -14.65 -16.01 4.98
N ASN A 4 -14.14 -15.23 5.94
CA ASN A 4 -14.05 -13.78 5.84
C ASN A 4 -13.23 -13.32 4.62
N ASN A 5 -12.21 -14.09 4.20
CA ASN A 5 -11.38 -13.72 3.05
C ASN A 5 -12.18 -13.77 1.74
N PHE A 6 -13.18 -14.65 1.65
CA PHE A 6 -14.11 -14.67 0.52
C PHE A 6 -15.00 -13.43 0.49
N ILE A 7 -15.56 -13.05 1.65
CA ILE A 7 -16.43 -11.87 1.77
C ILE A 7 -15.66 -10.58 1.43
N ILE A 8 -14.43 -10.44 1.94
CA ILE A 8 -13.57 -9.30 1.62
C ILE A 8 -13.23 -9.29 0.12
N GLY A 9 -12.87 -10.42 -0.46
CA GLY A 9 -12.57 -10.52 -1.89
C GLY A 9 -13.77 -10.13 -2.76
N LEU A 10 -14.96 -10.64 -2.42
CA LEU A 10 -16.20 -10.31 -3.13
C LEU A 10 -16.59 -8.84 -2.95
N GLY A 11 -16.47 -8.29 -1.74
CA GLY A 11 -16.74 -6.88 -1.47
C GLY A 11 -15.84 -5.95 -2.28
N ASN A 12 -14.53 -6.22 -2.32
CA ASN A 12 -13.59 -5.43 -3.13
C ASN A 12 -13.90 -5.51 -4.63
N LEU A 13 -14.28 -6.70 -5.12
CA LEU A 13 -14.63 -6.90 -6.53
C LEU A 13 -15.90 -6.13 -6.90
N ILE A 14 -16.93 -6.15 -6.05
CA ILE A 14 -18.18 -5.40 -6.26
C ILE A 14 -17.90 -3.89 -6.25
N ILE A 15 -17.12 -3.40 -5.29
CA ILE A 15 -16.74 -1.98 -5.23
C ILE A 15 -15.98 -1.58 -6.49
N GLY A 16 -15.02 -2.39 -6.94
CA GLY A 16 -14.26 -2.12 -8.15
C GLY A 16 -15.14 -2.06 -9.40
N ILE A 17 -16.10 -2.99 -9.54
CA ILE A 17 -17.08 -2.98 -10.65
C ILE A 17 -18.00 -1.77 -10.57
N ALA A 18 -18.48 -1.40 -9.38
CA ALA A 18 -19.31 -0.22 -9.20
C ALA A 18 -18.58 1.06 -9.62
N CYS A 19 -17.31 1.21 -9.24
CA CYS A 19 -16.47 2.32 -9.71
C CYS A 19 -16.30 2.30 -11.23
N LEU A 20 -16.10 1.12 -11.84
CA LEU A 20 -15.97 1.00 -13.29
C LEU A 20 -17.26 1.39 -14.01
N VAL A 21 -18.41 0.89 -13.56
CA VAL A 21 -19.72 1.27 -14.10
C VAL A 21 -19.95 2.78 -13.97
N PHE A 22 -19.60 3.37 -12.83
CA PHE A 22 -19.71 4.81 -12.64
C PHE A 22 -18.86 5.60 -13.65
N ILE A 23 -17.63 5.17 -13.92
CA ILE A 23 -16.76 5.79 -14.94
C ILE A 23 -17.38 5.69 -16.34
N LEU A 24 -17.97 4.55 -16.68
CA LEU A 24 -18.59 4.33 -18.01
C LEU A 24 -19.88 5.13 -18.21
N LEU A 25 -20.61 5.41 -17.13
CA LEU A 25 -21.88 6.13 -17.19
C LEU A 25 -21.71 7.65 -17.04
N PHE A 26 -20.66 8.10 -16.35
CA PHE A 26 -20.44 9.51 -16.04
C PHE A 26 -19.06 9.97 -16.46
N GLU A 27 -19.01 10.95 -17.36
CA GLU A 27 -17.78 11.67 -17.71
C GLU A 27 -17.47 12.71 -16.62
N THR A 28 -16.74 12.29 -15.59
CA THR A 28 -16.30 13.18 -14.51
C THR A 28 -14.81 13.46 -14.58
N LYS A 29 -14.39 14.62 -14.05
CA LYS A 29 -12.96 14.93 -13.86
C LYS A 29 -12.25 13.97 -12.89
N LEU A 30 -13.01 13.17 -12.13
CA LEU A 30 -12.50 12.19 -11.18
C LEU A 30 -12.25 10.81 -11.81
N ASN A 31 -12.53 10.64 -13.11
CA ASN A 31 -12.42 9.33 -13.79
C ASN A 31 -11.02 8.71 -13.66
N SER A 32 -9.96 9.53 -13.63
CA SER A 32 -8.58 9.04 -13.38
C SER A 32 -8.43 8.44 -11.97
N ILE A 33 -8.97 9.09 -10.94
CA ILE A 33 -8.91 8.59 -9.55
C ILE A 33 -9.77 7.34 -9.41
N LEU A 34 -11.00 7.38 -9.93
CA LEU A 34 -11.94 6.26 -9.94
C LEU A 34 -11.36 5.04 -10.68
N SER A 35 -10.59 5.23 -11.76
CA SER A 35 -9.94 4.12 -12.48
C SER A 35 -8.89 3.41 -11.62
N GLY A 36 -8.19 4.13 -10.76
CA GLY A 36 -7.25 3.54 -9.79
C GLY A 36 -7.98 2.63 -8.80
N PHE A 37 -9.10 3.11 -8.25
CA PHE A 37 -9.95 2.31 -7.34
C PHE A 37 -10.61 1.13 -8.04
N ALA A 38 -11.14 1.32 -9.25
CA ALA A 38 -11.74 0.27 -10.05
C ALA A 38 -10.74 -0.86 -10.32
N THR A 39 -9.55 -0.50 -10.82
CA THR A 39 -8.49 -1.46 -11.16
C THR A 39 -8.00 -2.21 -9.91
N THR A 40 -7.71 -1.48 -8.84
CA THR A 40 -7.25 -2.07 -7.58
C THR A 40 -8.30 -3.00 -6.98
N GLY A 41 -9.57 -2.57 -6.91
CA GLY A 41 -10.66 -3.36 -6.37
C GLY A 41 -10.93 -4.65 -7.15
N ILE A 42 -10.96 -4.57 -8.48
CA ILE A 42 -11.16 -5.73 -9.35
C ILE A 42 -9.99 -6.71 -9.25
N VAL A 43 -8.76 -6.24 -9.43
CA VAL A 43 -7.56 -7.10 -9.42
C VAL A 43 -7.38 -7.74 -8.04
N PHE A 44 -7.43 -6.94 -6.98
CA PHE A 44 -7.27 -7.45 -5.61
C PHE A 44 -8.40 -8.41 -5.23
N GLY A 45 -9.65 -8.07 -5.54
CA GLY A 45 -10.81 -8.91 -5.31
C GLY A 45 -10.71 -10.25 -6.03
N ALA A 46 -10.37 -10.24 -7.33
CA ALA A 46 -10.21 -11.43 -8.15
C ALA A 46 -9.08 -12.35 -7.64
N VAL A 47 -7.91 -11.78 -7.34
CA VAL A 47 -6.77 -12.54 -6.79
C VAL A 47 -7.13 -13.15 -5.44
N MET A 48 -7.85 -12.43 -4.57
CA MET A 48 -8.26 -12.92 -3.27
C MET A 48 -9.27 -14.07 -3.37
N LEU A 49 -10.24 -13.96 -4.28
CA LEU A 49 -11.22 -15.02 -4.56
C LEU A 49 -10.54 -16.26 -5.16
N TRP A 50 -9.62 -16.06 -6.11
CA TRP A 50 -8.85 -17.16 -6.70
C TRP A 50 -8.02 -17.89 -5.63
N LYS A 51 -7.29 -17.16 -4.79
CA LYS A 51 -6.56 -17.74 -3.65
C LYS A 51 -7.49 -18.46 -2.69
N TYR A 52 -8.65 -17.88 -2.37
CA TYR A 52 -9.62 -18.51 -1.50
C TYR A 52 -10.07 -19.86 -2.06
N TYR A 53 -10.45 -19.88 -3.34
CA TYR A 53 -10.88 -21.11 -3.99
C TYR A 53 -9.75 -22.15 -4.08
N TYR A 54 -8.55 -21.75 -4.50
CA TYR A 54 -7.38 -22.63 -4.59
C TYR A 54 -7.03 -23.29 -3.24
N TRP A 55 -6.96 -22.51 -2.16
CA TRP A 55 -6.56 -22.99 -0.83
C TRP A 55 -7.68 -23.65 -0.03
N THR A 56 -8.93 -23.57 -0.48
CA THR A 56 -10.07 -24.25 0.17
C THR A 56 -10.34 -25.63 -0.42
N ARG A 57 -9.75 -25.96 -1.59
CA ARG A 57 -9.81 -27.30 -2.18
C ARG A 57 -9.20 -28.35 -1.25
N PRO A 58 -9.80 -29.54 -1.13
CA PRO A 58 -9.31 -30.60 -0.23
C PRO A 58 -7.89 -31.03 -0.57
N GLU A 59 -7.55 -31.09 -1.86
CA GLU A 59 -6.21 -31.43 -2.40
C GLU A 59 -5.09 -30.51 -1.88
N ASN A 60 -5.41 -29.26 -1.56
CA ASN A 60 -4.43 -28.25 -1.14
C ASN A 60 -4.48 -27.99 0.37
N LYS A 61 -5.33 -28.69 1.12
CA LYS A 61 -5.54 -28.45 2.55
C LYS A 61 -4.25 -28.70 3.34
N ASP A 62 -3.56 -29.80 3.07
CA ASP A 62 -2.32 -30.16 3.78
C ASP A 62 -1.20 -29.18 3.45
N LYS A 63 -1.03 -28.84 2.16
CA LYS A 63 -0.10 -27.80 1.71
C LYS A 63 -0.39 -26.44 2.36
N TYR A 64 -1.66 -26.09 2.53
CA TYR A 64 -2.06 -24.84 3.18
C TYR A 64 -1.72 -24.83 4.68
N MET A 65 -1.91 -25.97 5.36
CA MET A 65 -1.56 -26.11 6.77
C MET A 65 -0.04 -26.01 6.97
N GLU A 66 0.75 -26.74 6.18
CA GLU A 66 2.22 -26.67 6.21
C GLU A 66 2.70 -25.24 5.95
N LYS A 67 2.17 -24.59 4.90
CA LYS A 67 2.46 -23.19 4.61
C LYS A 67 2.16 -22.27 5.80
N THR A 68 0.99 -22.41 6.42
CA THR A 68 0.57 -21.56 7.55
C THR A 68 1.46 -21.81 8.77
N GLN A 69 1.87 -23.06 9.01
CA GLN A 69 2.79 -23.41 10.09
C GLN A 69 4.17 -22.79 9.85
N ASN A 70 4.71 -22.91 8.63
CA ASN A 70 5.98 -22.30 8.26
C ASN A 70 5.91 -20.77 8.40
N GLU A 71 4.86 -20.12 7.89
CA GLU A 71 4.66 -18.67 8.06
C GLU A 71 4.67 -18.26 9.54
N ASN A 72 4.02 -19.02 10.43
CA ASN A 72 4.03 -18.76 11.87
C ASN A 72 5.41 -18.91 12.52
N ILE A 73 6.22 -19.88 12.06
CA ILE A 73 7.60 -20.06 12.54
C ILE A 73 8.44 -18.88 12.08
N GLU A 74 8.34 -18.50 10.80
CA GLU A 74 9.11 -17.40 10.23
C GLU A 74 8.77 -16.04 10.85
N LEU A 75 7.52 -15.82 11.25
CA LEU A 75 7.09 -14.59 11.91
C LEU A 75 7.69 -14.42 13.31
N LYS A 76 8.05 -15.51 13.98
CA LYS A 76 8.64 -15.54 15.33
C LYS A 76 10.17 -15.73 15.30
N ASP A 77 10.75 -15.85 14.11
CA ASP A 77 12.19 -15.97 13.94
C ASP A 77 12.85 -14.61 14.23
N GLU A 78 13.63 -14.55 15.31
CA GLU A 78 14.33 -13.36 15.78
C GLU A 78 15.25 -12.76 14.70
N ARG A 79 15.87 -13.60 13.86
CA ARG A 79 16.72 -13.11 12.76
C ARG A 79 15.86 -12.36 11.75
N LYS A 80 14.71 -12.92 11.38
CA LYS A 80 13.79 -12.30 10.41
C LYS A 80 13.14 -11.04 10.98
N GLU A 81 12.82 -11.02 12.27
CA GLU A 81 12.34 -9.83 12.95
C GLU A 81 13.36 -8.69 12.88
N ARG A 82 14.61 -8.95 13.28
CA ARG A 82 15.70 -7.96 13.19
C ARG A 82 15.96 -7.48 11.77
N LEU A 83 15.86 -8.36 10.77
CA LEU A 83 16.00 -7.99 9.36
C LEU A 83 14.85 -7.08 8.90
N ARG A 84 13.62 -7.32 9.37
CA ARG A 84 12.44 -6.50 9.07
C ARG A 84 12.55 -5.10 9.69
N ASP A 85 13.10 -4.99 10.90
CA ASP A 85 13.34 -3.68 11.52
C ASP A 85 14.41 -2.88 10.78
N LYS A 86 15.50 -3.54 10.39
CA LYS A 86 16.55 -2.91 9.57
C LYS A 86 16.03 -2.50 8.20
N SER A 87 15.25 -3.35 7.53
CA SER A 87 14.68 -3.03 6.22
C SER A 87 13.68 -1.87 6.32
N GLY A 88 12.86 -1.83 7.36
CA GLY A 88 11.97 -0.71 7.65
C GLY A 88 12.72 0.61 7.83
N ARG A 89 13.83 0.59 8.57
CA ARG A 89 14.71 1.76 8.73
C ARG A 89 15.32 2.21 7.40
N TYR A 90 15.84 1.28 6.60
CA TYR A 90 16.42 1.62 5.29
C TYR A 90 15.37 2.16 4.33
N ALA A 91 14.18 1.56 4.29
CA ALA A 91 13.06 2.04 3.47
C ALA A 91 12.61 3.45 3.89
N TYR A 92 12.55 3.72 5.20
CA TYR A 92 12.25 5.05 5.72
C TYR A 92 13.29 6.10 5.30
N ILE A 93 14.58 5.80 5.46
CA ILE A 93 15.67 6.70 5.05
C ILE A 93 15.63 6.94 3.54
N LEU A 94 15.49 5.87 2.74
CA LEU A 94 15.38 5.99 1.29
C LEU A 94 14.14 6.80 0.89
N GLY A 95 13.00 6.62 1.56
CA GLY A 95 11.79 7.39 1.32
C GLY A 95 12.00 8.89 1.54
N ILE A 96 12.66 9.26 2.64
CA ILE A 96 13.02 10.66 2.94
C ILE A 96 13.98 11.24 1.88
N ILE A 97 14.96 10.46 1.42
CA ILE A 97 15.89 10.88 0.36
C ILE A 97 15.13 11.10 -0.96
N VAL A 98 14.29 10.15 -1.36
CA VAL A 98 13.49 10.25 -2.59
C VAL A 98 12.56 11.46 -2.53
N LEU A 99 11.87 11.70 -1.41
CA LEU A 99 11.05 12.89 -1.22
C LEU A 99 11.87 14.19 -1.34
N SER A 100 13.06 14.23 -0.75
CA SER A 100 13.96 15.39 -0.85
C SER A 100 14.35 15.68 -2.30
N ILE A 101 14.72 14.63 -3.05
CA ILE A 101 15.05 14.74 -4.48
C ILE A 101 13.83 15.19 -5.27
N SER A 102 12.65 14.63 -5.01
CA SER A 102 11.41 15.03 -5.68
C SER A 102 11.09 16.50 -5.47
N ILE A 103 11.24 17.03 -4.25
CA ILE A 103 11.03 18.46 -3.96
C ILE A 103 11.94 19.33 -4.84
N VAL A 104 13.23 18.99 -4.93
CA VAL A 104 14.20 19.72 -5.76
C VAL A 104 13.82 19.64 -7.25
N VAL A 105 13.52 18.44 -7.74
CA VAL A 105 13.14 18.22 -9.15
C VAL A 105 11.90 19.03 -9.51
N PHE A 106 10.83 18.96 -8.72
CA PHE A 106 9.61 19.72 -9.00
C PHE A 106 9.80 21.23 -8.85
N SER A 107 10.68 21.68 -7.96
CA SER A 107 11.05 23.10 -7.84
C SER A 107 11.80 23.60 -9.08
N ILE A 108 12.75 22.82 -9.62
CA ILE A 108 13.46 23.16 -10.87
C ILE A 108 12.49 23.18 -12.06
N LEU A 109 11.65 22.14 -12.19
CA LEU A 109 10.65 22.07 -13.27
C LEU A 109 9.66 23.23 -13.21
N GLY A 110 9.29 23.65 -12.00
CA GLY A 110 8.48 24.83 -11.76
C GLY A 110 9.17 26.13 -12.18
N SER A 111 10.44 26.31 -11.80
CA SER A 111 11.23 27.49 -12.19
C SER A 111 11.50 27.58 -13.69
N LEU A 112 11.45 26.46 -14.41
CA LEU A 112 11.55 26.40 -15.87
C LEU A 112 10.20 26.56 -16.58
N GLU A 113 9.12 26.79 -15.82
CA GLU A 113 7.74 26.92 -16.33
C GLU A 113 7.27 25.71 -17.17
N ILE A 114 7.85 24.51 -16.92
CA ILE A 114 7.48 23.27 -17.62
C ILE A 114 6.17 22.70 -17.06
N ILE A 115 5.90 22.91 -15.78
CA ILE A 115 4.74 22.38 -15.06
C ILE A 115 4.00 23.51 -14.35
N ASP A 116 2.72 23.66 -14.68
CA ASP A 116 1.82 24.56 -13.97
C ASP A 116 1.55 24.08 -12.54
N ASN A 117 1.42 25.01 -11.59
CA ASN A 117 1.14 24.74 -10.17
C ASN A 117 2.23 23.92 -9.45
N SER A 118 3.47 24.01 -9.90
CA SER A 118 4.63 23.40 -9.23
C SER A 118 4.75 23.78 -7.74
N ASP A 119 4.39 25.01 -7.37
CA ASP A 119 4.37 25.48 -5.98
C ASP A 119 3.46 24.61 -5.09
N LEU A 120 2.26 24.26 -5.55
CA LEU A 120 1.33 23.41 -4.79
C LEU A 120 1.90 22.00 -4.62
N ILE A 121 2.55 21.46 -5.65
CA ILE A 121 3.20 20.15 -5.59
C ILE A 121 4.36 20.18 -4.58
N VAL A 122 5.20 21.21 -4.61
CA VAL A 122 6.32 21.38 -3.69
C VAL A 122 5.83 21.53 -2.25
N ILE A 123 4.80 22.34 -2.01
CA ILE A 123 4.18 22.49 -0.68
C ILE A 123 3.64 21.14 -0.18
N TYR A 124 2.94 20.39 -1.03
CA TYR A 124 2.41 19.08 -0.68
C TYR A 124 3.53 18.08 -0.32
N LEU A 125 4.58 17.99 -1.15
CA LEU A 125 5.73 17.13 -0.90
C LEU A 125 6.49 17.53 0.36
N GLY A 126 6.67 18.84 0.60
CA GLY A 126 7.27 19.37 1.82
C GLY A 126 6.43 19.03 3.06
N GLY A 127 5.11 19.15 2.97
CA GLY A 127 4.18 18.71 4.01
C GLY A 127 4.30 17.22 4.32
N LEU A 128 4.36 16.37 3.28
CA LEU A 128 4.59 14.93 3.44
C LEU A 128 5.94 14.61 4.08
N PHE A 129 7.00 15.32 3.70
CA PHE A 129 8.32 15.16 4.29
C PHE A 129 8.30 15.44 5.81
N VAL A 130 7.72 16.58 6.20
CA VAL A 130 7.59 16.95 7.63
C VAL A 130 6.72 15.94 8.36
N PHE A 131 5.59 15.53 7.77
CA PHE A 131 4.71 14.53 8.34
C PHE A 131 5.45 13.19 8.58
N GLN A 132 6.19 12.68 7.59
CA GLN A 132 6.96 11.45 7.72
C GLN A 132 8.03 11.55 8.81
N TYR A 133 8.71 12.69 8.90
CA TYR A 133 9.71 12.93 9.93
C TYR A 133 9.10 12.93 11.34
N VAL A 134 8.01 13.69 11.53
CA VAL A 134 7.32 13.82 12.82
C VAL A 134 6.72 12.49 13.26
N ILE A 135 6.03 11.77 12.36
CA ILE A 135 5.43 10.48 12.72
C ILE A 135 6.50 9.44 13.06
N GLY A 136 7.65 9.45 12.37
CA GLY A 136 8.79 8.61 12.70
C GLY A 136 9.30 8.83 14.14
N ILE A 137 9.42 10.09 14.57
CA ILE A 137 9.79 10.44 15.95
C ILE A 137 8.74 9.99 16.95
N ILE A 138 7.45 10.25 16.67
CA ILE A 138 6.34 9.89 17.57
C ILE A 138 6.31 8.37 17.77
N ILE A 139 6.38 7.60 16.69
CA ILE A 139 6.38 6.12 16.74
C ILE A 139 7.59 5.62 17.52
N TYR A 140 8.80 6.15 17.25
CA TYR A 140 10.00 5.77 17.99
C TYR A 140 9.86 6.02 19.50
N ARG A 141 9.37 7.20 19.89
CA ARG A 141 9.15 7.55 21.31
C ARG A 141 8.10 6.65 21.96
N TYR A 142 7.03 6.33 21.25
CA TYR A 142 6.00 5.41 21.75
C TYR A 142 6.58 4.00 21.97
N LEU A 143 7.33 3.48 20.99
CA LEU A 143 7.96 2.17 21.10
C LEU A 143 9.01 2.13 22.22
N SER A 144 9.85 3.16 22.34
CA SER A 144 10.87 3.26 23.41
C SER A 144 10.29 3.38 24.83
N LYS A 145 9.02 3.74 24.98
CA LYS A 145 8.33 3.74 26.28
C LYS A 145 7.65 2.40 26.58
N LYS A 146 7.26 1.69 25.53
CA LYS A 146 6.53 0.42 25.63
C LYS A 146 7.46 -0.77 25.85
N TYR A 147 8.64 -0.73 25.25
CA TYR A 147 9.70 -1.74 25.32
C TYR A 147 10.91 -1.15 26.02
#